data_AF-B1KHP0-F1
#
_entry.id   AF-B1KHP0-F1
#
_cell.length_a   1.000
_cell.length_b   1.000
_cell.length_c   1.000
_cell.angle_alpha   90.00
_cell.angle_beta   90.00
_cell.angle_gamma   90.00
#
_symmetry.space_group_name_H-M   'P 1'
#
loop_
_entity.id
_entity.type
_entity.pdbx_description
1 polymer ?
#
loop_
_entity_poly.entity_id
_entity_poly.type
_entity_poly.pdbx_seq_one_letter_code
_entity_poly.pdbx_strand_id
1 'polypeptide(L)'
;MKSLDFAFLCSFIRAKHYAPEENPYRLALKQLNFPLAFFLCFVTWLTLMQLGLMDKVNSYWPQKYVEPSKFNFFSPVTFILIPLWYGVYRFTKTYFLRESKQKEIRAYFKVKSIEQVPKFINVFWFLYLFSSPVVIFSKDPIIIGSVFAIVALMEIFVRYNYGTSEH
;
A
#
# COMPACT_ATOMS: atom_id res chain seq x y z
N MET A 1 13.74 4.77 -10.13
CA MET A 1 12.31 4.69 -9.72
C MET A 1 12.23 4.36 -8.23
N LYS A 2 11.25 4.88 -7.48
CA LYS A 2 11.05 4.57 -6.04
C LYS A 2 10.14 3.35 -5.85
N SER A 3 10.19 2.64 -4.72
CA SER A 3 9.36 1.44 -4.47
C SER A 3 7.85 1.69 -4.59
N LEU A 4 7.39 2.88 -4.17
CA LEU A 4 5.98 3.27 -4.33
C LEU A 4 5.60 3.47 -5.80
N ASP A 5 6.49 4.07 -6.61
CA ASP A 5 6.31 4.22 -8.05
C ASP A 5 6.25 2.85 -8.74
N PHE A 6 7.09 1.92 -8.29
CA PHE A 6 7.12 0.53 -8.74
C PHE A 6 5.80 -0.20 -8.42
N ALA A 7 5.32 -0.12 -7.17
CA ALA A 7 4.05 -0.72 -6.77
C ALA A 7 2.87 -0.15 -7.58
N PHE A 8 2.85 1.17 -7.81
CA PHE A 8 1.83 1.81 -8.64
C PHE A 8 1.85 1.29 -10.09
N LEU A 9 3.04 1.18 -10.67
CA LEU A 9 3.24 0.69 -12.02
C LEU A 9 2.81 -0.77 -12.17
N CYS A 10 3.09 -1.62 -11.18
CA CYS A 10 2.57 -2.98 -11.14
C CYS A 10 1.03 -3.00 -11.13
N SER A 11 0.37 -2.16 -10.32
CA SER A 11 -1.10 -2.02 -10.36
C SER A 11 -1.59 -1.55 -11.73
N PHE A 12 -0.87 -0.64 -12.37
CA PHE A 12 -1.24 -0.09 -13.66
C PHE A 12 -1.19 -1.14 -14.78
N ILE A 13 -0.14 -1.96 -14.82
CA ILE A 13 -0.03 -3.07 -15.77
C ILE A 13 -1.14 -4.10 -15.51
N ARG A 14 -1.38 -4.44 -14.25
CA ARG A 14 -2.47 -5.34 -13.85
C ARG A 14 -3.83 -4.81 -14.30
N ALA A 15 -4.08 -3.52 -14.07
CA ALA A 15 -5.32 -2.87 -14.49
C ALA A 15 -5.52 -2.92 -16.01
N LYS A 16 -4.48 -2.59 -16.79
CA LYS A 16 -4.51 -2.69 -18.25
C LYS A 16 -4.82 -4.11 -18.76
N HIS A 17 -4.32 -5.13 -18.07
CA HIS A 17 -4.47 -6.52 -18.50
C HIS A 17 -5.84 -7.12 -18.10
N TYR A 18 -6.29 -6.91 -16.87
CA TYR A 18 -7.50 -7.55 -16.33
C TYR A 18 -8.78 -6.73 -16.50
N ALA A 19 -8.68 -5.42 -16.69
CA ALA A 19 -9.82 -4.52 -16.87
C ALA A 19 -9.51 -3.46 -17.94
N PRO A 20 -9.31 -3.86 -19.21
CA PRO A 20 -8.88 -2.97 -20.28
C PRO A 20 -9.90 -1.85 -20.59
N GLU A 21 -11.17 -2.05 -20.26
CA GLU A 21 -12.24 -1.07 -20.50
C GLU A 21 -12.29 0.05 -19.45
N GLU A 22 -11.68 -0.15 -18.29
CA GLU A 22 -11.62 0.87 -17.23
C GLU A 22 -10.38 1.78 -17.36
N ASN A 23 -10.46 2.97 -16.78
CA ASN A 23 -9.28 3.84 -16.71
C ASN A 23 -8.19 3.20 -15.82
N PRO A 24 -7.03 2.79 -16.38
CA PRO A 24 -6.03 2.03 -15.65
C PRO A 24 -5.35 2.84 -14.54
N TYR A 25 -5.28 4.17 -14.65
CA TYR A 25 -4.74 5.02 -13.59
C TYR A 25 -5.64 5.04 -12.36
N ARG A 26 -6.96 5.11 -12.58
CA ARG A 26 -7.95 5.10 -11.49
C ARG A 26 -7.94 3.75 -10.77
N LEU A 27 -7.89 2.66 -11.54
CA LEU A 27 -7.87 1.31 -10.97
C LEU A 27 -6.54 1.03 -10.25
N ALA A 28 -5.41 1.48 -10.80
CA ALA A 28 -4.10 1.39 -10.16
C ALA A 28 -4.04 2.11 -8.81
N LEU A 29 -4.59 3.33 -8.75
CA LEU A 29 -4.73 4.09 -7.51
C LEU A 29 -5.57 3.32 -6.48
N LYS A 30 -6.71 2.77 -6.89
CA LYS A 30 -7.60 2.02 -5.99
C LYS A 30 -6.88 0.80 -5.39
N GLN A 31 -6.14 0.06 -6.22
CA GLN A 31 -5.38 -1.13 -5.80
C GLN A 31 -4.23 -0.77 -4.86
N LEU A 32 -3.56 0.38 -5.07
CA LEU A 32 -2.45 0.83 -4.22
C LEU A 32 -2.95 1.46 -2.90
N ASN A 33 -4.06 2.18 -2.93
CA ASN A 33 -4.56 2.95 -1.78
C ASN A 33 -4.92 2.06 -0.59
N PHE A 34 -5.64 0.97 -0.84
CA PHE A 34 -6.08 0.07 0.24
C PHE A 34 -4.91 -0.49 1.08
N PRO A 35 -3.90 -1.17 0.49
CA PRO A 35 -2.81 -1.75 1.25
C PRO A 35 -1.89 -0.70 1.87
N LEU A 36 -1.66 0.42 1.19
CA LEU A 36 -0.87 1.52 1.74
C LEU A 36 -1.57 2.17 2.94
N ALA A 37 -2.87 2.45 2.83
CA ALA A 37 -3.66 3.01 3.92
C ALA A 37 -3.76 2.02 5.07
N PHE A 38 -3.98 0.73 4.80
CA PHE A 38 -3.97 -0.32 5.82
C PHE A 38 -2.65 -0.37 6.59
N PHE A 39 -1.52 -0.40 5.88
CA PHE A 39 -0.19 -0.40 6.49
C PHE A 39 0.03 0.84 7.38
N LEU A 40 -0.25 2.04 6.86
CA LEU A 40 -0.04 3.28 7.61
C LEU A 40 -0.98 3.44 8.80
N CYS A 41 -2.27 3.11 8.63
CA CYS A 41 -3.25 3.06 9.70
C CYS A 41 -2.79 2.14 10.82
N PHE A 42 -2.27 0.97 10.46
CA PHE A 42 -1.82 0.00 11.45
C PHE A 42 -0.53 0.41 12.16
N VAL A 43 0.49 0.89 11.43
CA VAL A 43 1.73 1.41 12.03
C VAL A 43 1.41 2.56 13.00
N THR A 44 0.50 3.44 12.60
CA THR A 44 0.04 4.54 13.47
C THR A 44 -0.67 3.99 14.69
N TRP A 45 -1.60 3.04 14.53
CA TRP A 45 -2.29 2.38 15.63
C TRP A 45 -1.33 1.75 16.64
N LEU A 46 -0.37 0.95 16.17
CA LEU A 46 0.66 0.35 17.04
C LEU A 46 1.47 1.40 17.78
N THR A 47 1.89 2.45 17.09
CA THR A 47 2.68 3.54 17.69
C THR A 47 1.89 4.22 18.81
N LEU A 48 0.61 4.50 18.58
CA LEU A 48 -0.27 5.11 19.58
C LEU A 48 -0.49 4.20 20.80
N MET A 49 -0.60 2.88 20.58
CA MET A 49 -0.68 1.89 21.67
C MET A 49 0.64 1.81 22.45
N GLN A 50 1.78 1.74 21.78
CA GLN A 50 3.10 1.64 22.42
C GLN A 50 3.45 2.89 23.24
N LEU A 51 3.04 4.07 22.78
CA LEU A 51 3.25 5.32 23.50
C LEU A 51 2.22 5.56 24.63
N GLY A 52 1.28 4.64 24.85
CA GLY A 52 0.19 4.80 25.82
C GLY A 52 -0.74 5.99 25.50
N LEU A 53 -0.71 6.49 24.26
CA LEU A 53 -1.55 7.61 23.83
C LEU A 53 -3.01 7.18 23.68
N MET A 54 -3.25 5.92 23.30
CA MET A 54 -4.61 5.39 23.21
C MET A 54 -5.32 5.38 24.57
N ASP A 55 -4.63 5.06 25.65
CA ASP A 55 -5.23 5.08 26.99
C ASP A 55 -5.62 6.50 27.41
N LYS A 56 -4.75 7.48 27.10
CA LYS A 56 -5.07 8.90 27.31
C LYS A 56 -6.28 9.32 26.48
N VAL A 57 -6.32 9.01 25.19
CA VAL A 57 -7.45 9.36 24.32
C VAL A 57 -8.74 8.73 24.85
N ASN A 58 -8.72 7.45 25.22
CA ASN A 58 -9.87 6.74 25.78
C ASN A 58 -10.36 7.38 27.08
N SER A 59 -9.47 7.92 27.92
CA SER A 59 -9.83 8.57 29.19
C SER A 59 -10.62 9.88 29.01
N TYR A 60 -10.41 10.59 27.90
CA TYR A 60 -11.15 11.83 27.58
C TYR A 60 -12.39 11.58 26.72
N TRP A 61 -12.53 10.36 26.18
CA TRP A 61 -13.62 10.03 25.27
C TRP A 61 -14.87 9.59 26.04
N PRO A 62 -16.08 9.91 25.55
CA PRO A 62 -17.30 9.43 26.21
C PRO A 62 -17.33 7.90 26.31
N GLN A 63 -17.51 7.36 27.52
CA GLN A 63 -17.44 5.92 27.81
C GLN A 63 -18.33 5.06 26.90
N LYS A 64 -19.53 5.54 26.58
CA LYS A 64 -20.47 4.88 25.64
C LYS A 64 -19.89 4.59 24.26
N TYR A 65 -18.80 5.27 23.87
CA TYR A 65 -18.08 5.08 22.62
C TYR A 65 -16.68 4.47 22.79
N VAL A 66 -16.31 4.07 24.01
CA VAL A 66 -15.05 3.35 24.29
C VAL A 66 -15.35 1.86 24.47
N GLU A 67 -16.52 1.53 25.01
CA GLU A 67 -16.93 0.14 25.24
C GLU A 67 -16.99 -0.68 23.94
N PRO A 68 -16.59 -1.96 23.97
CA PRO A 68 -16.64 -2.82 22.80
C PRO A 68 -18.09 -3.02 22.34
N SER A 69 -18.45 -2.41 21.21
CA SER A 69 -19.71 -2.62 20.53
C SER A 69 -19.45 -3.15 19.12
N LYS A 70 -20.39 -3.92 18.55
CA LYS A 70 -20.22 -4.54 17.22
C LYS A 70 -19.89 -3.54 16.12
N PHE A 71 -20.37 -2.30 16.23
CA PHE A 71 -20.07 -1.21 15.30
C PHE A 71 -20.10 0.13 16.02
N ASN A 72 -18.93 0.72 16.24
CA ASN A 72 -18.81 2.03 16.86
C ASN A 72 -18.04 3.00 15.96
N PHE A 73 -18.79 3.70 15.11
CA PHE A 73 -18.23 4.70 14.20
C PHE A 73 -17.62 5.90 14.95
N PHE A 74 -18.10 6.17 16.17
CA PHE A 74 -17.60 7.23 17.04
C PHE A 74 -16.48 6.74 17.96
N SER A 75 -15.92 5.56 17.72
CA SER A 75 -14.76 5.11 18.49
C SER A 75 -13.55 6.01 18.22
N PRO A 76 -12.68 6.21 19.22
CA PRO A 76 -11.42 6.93 19.05
C PRO A 76 -10.58 6.39 17.89
N VAL A 77 -10.58 5.06 17.73
CA VAL A 77 -9.86 4.35 16.67
C VAL A 77 -10.37 4.81 15.31
N THR A 78 -11.68 4.77 15.08
CA THR A 78 -12.28 5.21 13.82
C THR A 78 -11.97 6.68 13.52
N PHE A 79 -12.01 7.54 14.55
CA PHE A 79 -11.67 8.96 14.43
C PHE A 79 -10.22 9.24 14.03
N ILE A 80 -9.29 8.37 14.41
CA ILE A 80 -7.89 8.46 14.00
C ILE A 80 -7.67 7.84 12.61
N LEU A 81 -8.29 6.69 12.35
CA LEU A 81 -8.05 5.93 11.12
C LEU A 81 -8.66 6.58 9.87
N ILE A 82 -9.82 7.24 9.97
CA ILE A 82 -10.48 7.87 8.82
C ILE A 82 -9.63 9.03 8.24
N PRO A 83 -9.15 10.00 9.04
CA PRO A 83 -8.28 11.06 8.52
C PRO A 83 -6.98 10.53 7.91
N LEU A 84 -6.38 9.49 8.51
CA LEU A 84 -5.19 8.85 7.96
C LEU A 84 -5.47 8.23 6.59
N TRP A 85 -6.55 7.46 6.48
CA TRP A 85 -6.99 6.88 5.22
C TRP A 85 -7.22 7.95 4.15
N TYR A 86 -7.92 9.03 4.52
CA TYR A 86 -8.18 10.15 3.62
C TYR A 86 -6.89 10.86 3.19
N GLY A 87 -5.96 11.06 4.13
CA GLY A 87 -4.63 11.63 3.86
C GLY A 87 -3.85 10.79 2.84
N VAL A 88 -3.83 9.46 3.01
CA VAL A 88 -3.22 8.54 2.06
C VAL A 88 -3.88 8.65 0.68
N TYR A 89 -5.21 8.61 0.62
CA TYR A 89 -5.96 8.77 -0.62
C TYR A 89 -5.63 10.08 -1.35
N ARG A 90 -5.56 11.20 -0.62
CA ARG A 90 -5.21 12.52 -1.18
C ARG A 90 -3.78 12.54 -1.67
N PHE A 91 -2.84 12.04 -0.87
CA PHE A 91 -1.43 11.99 -1.21
C PHE A 91 -1.18 11.19 -2.50
N THR A 92 -1.68 9.95 -2.58
CA THR A 92 -1.47 9.09 -3.75
C THR A 92 -2.12 9.68 -5.00
N LYS A 93 -3.34 10.22 -4.89
CA LYS A 93 -4.03 10.90 -5.99
C LYS A 93 -3.21 12.09 -6.49
N THR A 94 -2.76 12.97 -5.60
CA THR A 94 -2.00 14.17 -5.96
C THR A 94 -0.60 13.85 -6.48
N TYR A 95 0.02 12.76 -6.03
CA TYR A 95 1.36 12.37 -6.48
C TYR A 95 1.34 11.66 -7.84
N PHE A 96 0.49 10.63 -8.00
CA PHE A 96 0.48 9.79 -9.20
C PHE A 96 -0.31 10.37 -10.38
N LEU A 97 -1.27 11.29 -10.14
CA LEU A 97 -1.97 11.95 -11.25
C LEU A 97 -1.19 13.11 -11.87
N ARG A 98 -0.04 13.52 -11.31
CA ARG A 98 0.83 14.53 -11.94
C ARG A 98 1.29 14.06 -13.31
N GLU A 99 1.19 14.92 -14.32
CA GLU A 99 1.58 14.58 -15.69
C GLU A 99 3.02 14.09 -15.81
N SER A 100 3.95 14.74 -15.10
CA SER A 100 5.36 14.34 -15.06
C SER A 100 5.53 12.90 -14.57
N LYS A 101 4.80 12.50 -13.53
CA LYS A 101 4.82 11.14 -13.00
C LYS A 101 4.17 10.14 -13.93
N GLN A 102 3.06 10.49 -14.58
CA GLN A 102 2.47 9.63 -15.59
C GLN A 102 3.41 9.40 -16.78
N LYS A 103 4.14 10.43 -17.22
CA LYS A 103 5.15 10.32 -18.28
C LYS A 103 6.30 9.39 -17.86
N GLU A 104 6.83 9.56 -16.65
CA GLU A 104 7.88 8.70 -16.07
C GLU A 104 7.45 7.22 -16.02
N ILE A 105 6.23 6.95 -15.51
CA ILE A 105 5.67 5.59 -15.39
C ILE A 105 5.49 4.94 -16.78
N ARG A 106 5.05 5.71 -17.79
CA ARG A 106 4.91 5.20 -19.16
C ARG A 106 6.26 4.91 -19.82
N ALA A 107 7.29 5.69 -19.52
CA ALA A 107 8.63 5.51 -20.08
C ALA A 107 9.33 4.26 -19.52
N TYR A 108 9.08 3.91 -18.26
CA TYR A 108 9.80 2.84 -17.56
C TYR A 108 9.63 1.43 -18.17
N PHE A 109 8.46 1.10 -18.73
CA PHE A 109 8.21 -0.16 -19.46
C PHE A 109 8.02 0.12 -20.95
N LYS A 110 9.08 0.06 -21.75
CA LYS A 110 8.92 -0.18 -23.19
C LYS A 110 8.46 -1.62 -23.40
N VAL A 111 7.17 -1.73 -23.69
CA VAL A 111 6.37 -2.94 -23.93
C VAL A 111 7.03 -3.88 -24.94
N LYS A 112 7.69 -4.93 -24.46
CA LYS A 112 8.01 -6.11 -25.30
C LYS A 112 7.46 -7.43 -24.76
N SER A 113 6.92 -7.50 -23.54
CA SER A 113 6.44 -8.79 -22.97
C SER A 113 5.31 -8.68 -21.94
N ILE A 114 4.32 -7.79 -22.15
CA ILE A 114 3.17 -7.59 -21.23
C ILE A 114 2.42 -8.89 -20.91
N GLU A 115 2.51 -9.93 -21.76
CA GLU A 115 1.76 -11.18 -21.60
C GLU A 115 2.28 -12.11 -20.49
N GLN A 116 3.58 -12.07 -20.14
CA GLN A 116 4.15 -12.94 -19.08
C GLN A 116 4.23 -12.27 -17.71
N VAL A 117 4.22 -10.93 -17.70
CA VAL A 117 4.24 -10.06 -16.51
C VAL A 117 3.02 -10.19 -15.55
N PRO A 118 1.78 -10.57 -15.96
CA PRO A 118 0.61 -10.52 -15.07
C PRO A 118 0.67 -11.54 -13.93
N LYS A 119 1.20 -12.74 -14.19
CA LYS A 119 1.31 -13.80 -13.17
C LYS A 119 2.25 -13.37 -12.03
N PHE A 120 3.40 -12.80 -12.35
CA PHE A 120 4.35 -12.29 -11.36
C PHE A 120 3.84 -11.07 -10.60
N ILE A 121 3.13 -10.15 -11.28
CA ILE A 121 2.50 -9.00 -10.61
C ILE A 121 1.45 -9.45 -9.60
N ASN A 122 0.69 -10.51 -9.89
CA ASN A 122 -0.25 -11.05 -8.91
C ASN A 122 0.46 -11.68 -7.71
N VAL A 123 1.58 -12.38 -7.91
CA VAL A 123 2.41 -12.92 -6.82
C VAL A 123 3.01 -11.78 -5.98
N PHE A 124 3.51 -10.72 -6.62
CA PHE A 124 3.98 -9.51 -5.92
C PHE A 124 2.85 -8.87 -5.12
N TRP A 125 1.65 -8.71 -5.68
CA TRP A 125 0.50 -8.15 -4.96
C TRP A 125 0.05 -9.03 -3.80
N PHE A 126 0.07 -10.35 -3.98
CA PHE A 126 -0.21 -11.32 -2.93
C PHE A 126 0.81 -11.16 -1.80
N LEU A 127 2.11 -11.23 -2.09
CA LEU A 127 3.15 -11.06 -1.09
C LEU A 127 3.11 -9.68 -0.44
N TYR A 128 2.83 -8.61 -1.19
CA TYR A 128 2.70 -7.26 -0.65
C TYR A 128 1.50 -7.15 0.30
N LEU A 129 0.34 -7.74 -0.04
CA LEU A 129 -0.85 -7.77 0.83
C LEU A 129 -0.67 -8.65 2.07
N PHE A 130 0.05 -9.76 1.97
CA PHE A 130 0.31 -10.65 3.10
C PHE A 130 1.50 -10.20 3.95
N SER A 131 2.42 -9.42 3.38
CA SER A 131 3.57 -8.86 4.10
C SER A 131 3.14 -7.95 5.23
N SER A 132 2.08 -7.15 5.02
CA SER A 132 1.56 -6.25 6.04
C SER A 132 1.12 -7.01 7.29
N PRO A 133 0.13 -7.94 7.29
CA PRO A 133 -0.23 -8.73 8.47
C PRO A 133 0.95 -9.43 9.14
N VAL A 134 1.89 -10.00 8.37
CA VAL A 134 3.03 -10.73 8.94
C VAL A 134 3.98 -9.79 9.69
N VAL A 135 4.34 -8.64 9.11
CA VAL A 135 5.16 -7.62 9.78
C VAL A 135 4.45 -7.06 11.02
N ILE A 136 3.13 -6.97 10.93
CA ILE A 136 2.24 -6.39 11.92
C ILE A 136 2.09 -7.29 13.16
N PHE A 137 1.88 -8.58 12.97
CA PHE A 137 1.64 -9.54 14.07
C PHE A 137 2.91 -10.24 14.54
N SER A 138 3.98 -10.21 13.74
CA SER A 138 5.28 -10.72 14.18
C SER A 138 5.94 -9.74 15.13
N LYS A 139 6.40 -10.23 16.28
CA LYS A 139 7.32 -9.51 17.16
C LYS A 139 8.78 -9.85 16.89
N ASP A 140 9.03 -10.80 15.98
CA ASP A 140 10.37 -11.30 15.67
C ASP A 140 11.02 -10.42 14.58
N PRO A 141 12.14 -9.73 14.90
CA PRO A 141 12.88 -8.91 13.94
C PRO A 141 13.38 -9.69 12.73
N ILE A 142 13.68 -10.99 12.87
CA ILE A 142 14.17 -11.84 11.78
C ILE A 142 13.05 -12.06 10.75
N ILE A 143 11.83 -12.34 11.21
CA ILE A 143 10.66 -12.51 10.34
C ILE A 143 10.36 -11.19 9.62
N ILE A 144 10.36 -10.07 10.35
CA ILE A 144 10.14 -8.74 9.78
C ILE A 144 11.19 -8.43 8.70
N GLY A 145 12.48 -8.63 9.01
CA GLY A 145 13.58 -8.40 8.08
C GLY A 145 13.50 -9.30 6.83
N SER A 146 13.12 -10.56 7.01
CA SER A 146 12.94 -11.52 5.91
C SER A 146 11.82 -11.10 4.97
N VAL A 147 10.71 -10.58 5.49
CA VAL A 147 9.61 -10.06 4.66
C VAL A 147 10.06 -8.84 3.84
N PHE A 148 10.78 -7.89 4.45
CA PHE A 148 11.35 -6.75 3.72
C PHE A 148 12.35 -7.21 2.65
N ALA A 149 13.19 -8.20 2.96
CA ALA A 149 14.15 -8.77 2.01
C ALA A 149 13.45 -9.42 0.81
N ILE A 150 12.37 -10.19 1.03
CA ILE A 150 11.59 -10.81 -0.05
C ILE A 150 10.97 -9.73 -0.95
N VAL A 151 10.34 -8.71 -0.38
CA VAL A 151 9.75 -7.60 -1.16
C VAL A 151 10.82 -6.86 -1.96
N ALA A 152 11.98 -6.59 -1.36
CA ALA A 152 13.10 -5.93 -2.03
C ALA A 152 13.71 -6.79 -3.15
N LEU A 153 13.91 -8.09 -2.91
CA LEU A 153 14.43 -9.02 -3.92
C LEU A 153 13.46 -9.15 -5.10
N MET A 154 12.16 -9.21 -4.85
CA MET A 154 11.16 -9.19 -5.92
C MET A 154 11.19 -7.89 -6.72
N GLU A 155 11.29 -6.75 -6.04
CA GLU A 155 11.43 -5.45 -6.70
C GLU A 155 12.67 -5.44 -7.60
N ILE A 156 13.83 -5.85 -7.10
CA ILE A 156 15.09 -5.95 -7.86
C ILE A 156 14.91 -6.89 -9.06
N PHE A 157 14.35 -8.08 -8.85
CA PHE A 157 14.13 -9.07 -9.90
C PHE A 157 13.26 -8.50 -11.04
N VAL A 158 12.16 -7.82 -10.71
CA VAL A 158 11.28 -7.26 -11.74
C VAL A 158 11.96 -6.08 -12.46
N ARG A 159 12.72 -5.25 -11.74
CA ARG A 159 13.48 -4.16 -12.36
C ARG A 159 14.54 -4.68 -13.32
N TYR A 160 15.23 -5.76 -12.95
CA TYR A 160 16.25 -6.37 -13.79
C TYR A 160 15.66 -7.01 -15.06
N ASN A 161 14.58 -7.78 -14.92
CA ASN A 161 14.01 -8.54 -16.04
C ASN A 161 13.10 -7.70 -16.95
N TYR A 162 12.52 -6.62 -16.44
CA TYR A 162 11.50 -5.86 -17.17
C TYR A 162 11.66 -4.33 -17.14
N GLY A 163 12.65 -3.81 -16.41
CA GLY A 163 13.02 -2.41 -16.50
C GLY A 163 13.67 -2.10 -17.84
N THR A 164 13.51 -0.88 -18.32
CA THR A 164 14.33 -0.36 -19.42
C THR A 164 15.77 -0.19 -18.91
N SER A 165 16.73 -0.84 -19.57
CA SER A 165 18.15 -0.66 -19.28
C SER A 165 18.58 0.72 -19.77
N GLU A 166 18.29 1.77 -19.01
CA GLU A 166 19.06 3.00 -19.09
C GLU A 166 19.98 3.02 -17.88
N HIS A 167 21.04 2.22 -18.00
CA HIS A 167 22.32 2.49 -17.35
C HIS A 167 23.12 3.40 -18.28
#